data_AF-A0A177WZJ1-F1
#
_entry.id   AF-A0A177WZJ1-F1
#
_cell.length_a   1.000
_cell.length_b   1.000
_cell.length_c   1.000
_cell.angle_alpha   90.00
_cell.angle_beta   90.00
_cell.angle_gamma   90.00
#
_symmetry.space_group_name_H-M   'P 1'
#
loop_
_entity.id
_entity.type
_entity.pdbx_description
1 polymer ?
#
loop_
_entity_poly.entity_id
_entity_poly.type
_entity_poly.pdbx_seq_one_letter_code
_entity_poly.pdbx_strand_id
1 'polypeptide(L)'
;MDETPKTKLSGRALKPGMCNKCKVETPSIIVKRAEFCRSCFLDSVGHRFRGNLSKSSIPEGSKLMVAFSGGPSSRALLQTMNDYCRVDPENSRKKRKFPEFCVCYVDQSSILDSHASDASKITAIVNSYQRELFIVSLEVVFEEHAPALLKTHIGVDDTISASSSFNIELEKNAKKVDSRLLVQQMFGTLSSMTSKEDLLHYLTLHTLVREAKAQGCAGILLGDTATSVAINVISNTCKGRGLSLPADIMDSEWYQDVHILRPMRDILSKEIGIFNRLSKLETVAHSSLTTFMAPKASISRLSQDFIVGLEKEFPATVSTVARTAFKIQTNHLSKKQCPLCEGYDQLD
;
A
#
# COMPACT_ATOMS: atom_id res chain seq x y z
N MET A 1 37.92 25.71 -35.82
CA MET A 1 38.00 24.44 -36.56
C MET A 1 38.39 23.37 -35.56
N ASP A 2 37.58 23.18 -34.52
CA ASP A 2 36.39 22.32 -34.47
C ASP A 2 36.78 20.85 -34.30
N GLU A 3 37.28 20.55 -33.10
CA GLU A 3 37.46 19.19 -32.59
C GLU A 3 36.11 18.67 -32.13
N THR A 4 35.55 17.71 -32.85
CA THR A 4 34.35 16.98 -32.42
C THR A 4 34.75 15.79 -31.56
N PRO A 5 34.26 15.67 -30.30
CA PRO A 5 34.54 14.52 -29.47
C PRO A 5 33.63 13.35 -29.91
N LYS A 6 34.26 12.21 -30.26
CA LYS A 6 33.57 10.95 -30.55
C LYS A 6 32.95 10.36 -29.28
N THR A 7 31.68 10.64 -29.02
CA THR A 7 30.88 9.95 -27.99
C THR A 7 30.54 8.54 -28.46
N LYS A 8 31.15 7.52 -27.84
CA LYS A 8 30.74 6.11 -28.01
C LYS A 8 29.37 5.87 -27.37
N LEU A 9 28.29 6.09 -28.13
CA LEU A 9 26.97 5.57 -27.80
C LEU A 9 26.88 4.10 -28.22
N SER A 10 27.13 3.19 -27.28
CA SER A 10 26.76 1.78 -27.42
C SER A 10 25.24 1.62 -27.32
N GLY A 11 24.50 2.13 -28.31
CA GLY A 11 23.08 1.83 -28.51
C GLY A 11 22.94 0.59 -29.37
N ARG A 12 22.68 -0.59 -28.78
CA ARG A 12 22.21 -1.75 -29.56
C ARG A 12 20.88 -1.36 -30.22
N ALA A 13 20.88 -1.15 -31.53
CA ALA A 13 19.70 -0.76 -32.30
C ALA A 13 18.55 -1.75 -32.06
N LEU A 14 17.42 -1.22 -31.62
CA LEU A 14 16.17 -1.97 -31.47
C LEU A 14 15.63 -2.27 -32.87
N LYS A 15 15.45 -3.56 -33.22
CA LYS A 15 14.74 -3.93 -34.45
C LYS A 15 13.26 -3.54 -34.31
N PRO A 16 12.69 -2.76 -35.24
CA PRO A 16 11.27 -2.43 -35.22
C PRO A 16 10.40 -3.69 -35.24
N GLY A 17 9.33 -3.74 -34.45
CA GLY A 17 8.38 -4.86 -34.43
C GLY A 17 8.83 -6.11 -33.67
N MET A 18 9.90 -6.04 -32.87
CA MET A 18 10.36 -7.14 -32.02
C MET A 18 10.36 -6.76 -30.55
N CYS A 19 10.07 -7.72 -29.67
CA CYS A 19 10.11 -7.50 -28.23
C CYS A 19 11.47 -6.97 -27.78
N ASN A 20 11.47 -5.90 -26.97
CA ASN A 20 12.67 -5.23 -26.49
C ASN A 20 13.55 -6.10 -25.59
N LYS A 21 13.00 -7.15 -24.96
CA LYS A 21 13.73 -8.03 -24.03
C LYS A 21 14.27 -9.29 -24.71
N CYS A 22 13.41 -10.15 -25.27
CA CYS A 22 13.86 -11.40 -25.89
C CYS A 22 14.42 -11.23 -27.31
N LYS A 23 14.05 -10.17 -28.04
CA LYS A 23 14.42 -9.94 -29.45
C LYS A 23 14.00 -11.07 -30.41
N VAL A 24 12.99 -11.87 -30.05
CA VAL A 24 12.49 -12.99 -30.85
C VAL A 24 11.01 -12.82 -31.17
N GLU A 25 10.17 -12.71 -30.14
CA GLU A 25 8.72 -12.62 -30.31
C GLU A 25 8.26 -11.22 -30.74
N THR A 26 7.12 -11.17 -31.43
CA THR A 26 6.42 -9.92 -31.73
C THR A 26 5.84 -9.32 -30.45
N PRO A 27 6.00 -8.01 -30.23
CA PRO A 27 5.48 -7.37 -29.04
C PRO A 27 3.96 -7.18 -29.15
N SER A 28 3.26 -7.33 -28.03
CA SER A 28 1.82 -7.12 -27.92
C SER A 28 1.45 -6.09 -26.84
N ILE A 29 2.45 -5.58 -26.12
CA ILE A 29 2.29 -4.71 -24.95
C ILE A 29 3.25 -3.54 -25.10
N ILE A 30 2.74 -2.33 -24.91
CA ILE A 30 3.54 -1.10 -24.93
C ILE A 30 3.41 -0.40 -23.58
N VAL A 31 4.54 -0.25 -22.88
CA VAL A 31 4.62 0.41 -21.58
C VAL A 31 5.83 1.34 -21.58
N LYS A 32 5.63 2.61 -21.22
CA LYS A 32 6.69 3.64 -21.19
C LYS A 32 7.54 3.68 -22.48
N ARG A 33 6.89 3.55 -23.65
CA ARG A 33 7.52 3.49 -24.98
C ARG A 33 8.44 2.28 -25.22
N ALA A 34 8.39 1.28 -24.35
CA ALA A 34 9.05 -0.02 -24.54
C ALA A 34 8.01 -1.08 -24.94
N GLU A 35 8.38 -1.90 -25.92
CA GLU A 35 7.53 -2.93 -26.51
C GLU A 35 7.92 -4.31 -25.97
N PHE A 36 6.95 -5.04 -25.43
CA PHE A 36 7.14 -6.35 -24.83
C PHE A 36 6.19 -7.39 -25.42
N CYS A 37 6.69 -8.61 -25.58
CA CYS A 37 5.81 -9.78 -25.67
C CYS A 37 5.25 -10.12 -24.28
N ARG A 38 4.24 -10.99 -24.24
CA ARG A 38 3.52 -11.34 -23.01
C ARG A 38 4.44 -11.90 -21.92
N SER A 39 5.28 -12.88 -22.24
CA SER A 39 6.19 -13.53 -21.29
C SER A 39 7.19 -12.53 -20.70
N CYS A 40 7.87 -11.77 -21.56
CA CYS A 40 8.85 -10.78 -21.15
C CYS A 40 8.27 -9.67 -20.27
N PHE A 41 7.01 -9.27 -20.51
CA PHE A 41 6.31 -8.31 -19.66
C PHE A 41 6.04 -8.88 -18.26
N LEU A 42 5.47 -10.08 -18.15
CA LEU A 42 5.21 -10.74 -16.87
C LEU A 42 6.50 -10.93 -16.07
N ASP A 43 7.57 -11.37 -16.73
CA ASP A 43 8.89 -11.50 -16.10
C ASP A 43 9.42 -10.16 -15.60
N SER A 44 9.22 -9.08 -16.36
CA SER A 44 9.67 -7.73 -15.96
C SER A 44 9.00 -7.24 -14.67
N VAL A 45 7.72 -7.60 -14.46
CA VAL A 45 6.98 -7.31 -13.22
C VAL A 45 7.59 -8.11 -12.08
N GLY A 46 7.77 -9.42 -12.25
CA GLY A 46 8.40 -10.29 -11.26
C GLY A 46 9.84 -9.88 -10.90
N HIS A 47 10.64 -9.43 -11.87
CA HIS A 47 11.99 -8.93 -11.61
C HIS A 47 12.01 -7.65 -10.78
N ARG A 48 11.13 -6.68 -11.06
CA ARG A 48 11.03 -5.44 -10.27
C ARG A 48 10.56 -5.73 -8.84
N PHE A 49 9.52 -6.56 -8.70
CA PHE A 49 9.05 -7.04 -7.40
C PHE A 49 10.19 -7.68 -6.60
N ARG A 50 10.89 -8.65 -7.18
CA ARG A 50 12.02 -9.36 -6.54
C ARG A 50 13.14 -8.40 -6.14
N GLY A 51 13.50 -7.48 -7.02
CA GLY A 51 14.57 -6.50 -6.78
C GLY A 51 14.23 -5.51 -5.67
N ASN A 52 12.95 -5.19 -5.46
CA ASN A 52 12.53 -4.35 -4.34
C ASN A 52 12.43 -5.15 -3.04
N LEU A 53 11.86 -6.36 -3.10
CA LEU A 53 11.78 -7.23 -1.94
C LEU A 53 13.17 -7.62 -1.41
N SER A 54 14.15 -7.84 -2.28
CA SER A 54 15.52 -8.19 -1.88
C SER A 54 16.28 -7.09 -1.15
N LYS A 55 15.87 -5.81 -1.32
CA LYS A 55 16.50 -4.66 -0.65
C LYS A 55 16.04 -4.47 0.80
N SER A 56 15.02 -5.21 1.23
CA SER A 56 14.53 -5.16 2.62
C SER A 56 15.65 -5.47 3.63
N SER A 57 15.61 -4.82 4.78
CA SER A 57 16.49 -5.09 5.93
C SER A 57 16.07 -6.34 6.72
N ILE A 58 14.89 -6.89 6.46
CA ILE A 58 14.35 -8.07 7.17
C ILE A 58 15.29 -9.29 7.02
N PRO A 59 15.53 -10.05 8.11
CA PRO A 59 16.30 -11.29 8.09
C PRO A 59 15.79 -12.33 7.08
N GLU A 60 16.71 -13.13 6.53
CA GLU A 60 16.36 -14.25 5.65
C GLU A 60 15.60 -15.34 6.41
N GLY A 61 14.56 -15.90 5.79
CA GLY A 61 13.73 -16.95 6.36
C GLY A 61 12.52 -16.44 7.15
N SER A 62 12.42 -15.14 7.41
CA SER A 62 11.27 -14.57 8.13
C SER A 62 9.95 -14.75 7.38
N LYS A 63 8.86 -15.01 8.13
CA LYS A 63 7.49 -15.04 7.63
C LYS A 63 7.03 -13.62 7.29
N LEU A 64 6.39 -13.44 6.13
CA LEU A 64 5.79 -12.17 5.72
C LEU A 64 4.26 -12.26 5.66
N MET A 65 3.58 -11.13 5.79
CA MET A 65 2.13 -11.02 5.62
C MET A 65 1.80 -10.22 4.37
N VAL A 66 0.90 -10.71 3.52
CA VAL A 66 0.37 -9.96 2.37
C VAL A 66 -0.93 -9.28 2.79
N ALA A 67 -0.98 -7.96 2.76
CA ALA A 67 -2.22 -7.22 2.94
C ALA A 67 -3.08 -7.30 1.67
N PHE A 68 -4.24 -7.95 1.77
CA PHE A 68 -5.05 -8.31 0.61
C PHE A 68 -6.48 -7.77 0.69
N SER A 69 -6.73 -6.66 0.00
CA SER A 69 -8.06 -6.04 -0.13
C SER A 69 -8.94 -6.60 -1.26
N GLY A 70 -8.43 -7.52 -2.09
CA GLY A 70 -9.12 -8.00 -3.29
C GLY A 70 -9.05 -7.08 -4.52
N GLY A 71 -8.61 -5.82 -4.36
CA GLY A 71 -8.43 -4.87 -5.47
C GLY A 71 -7.31 -5.25 -6.45
N PRO A 72 -7.16 -4.53 -7.58
CA PRO A 72 -6.21 -4.90 -8.64
C PRO A 72 -4.76 -5.02 -8.17
N SER A 73 -4.28 -4.08 -7.35
CA SER A 73 -2.87 -4.07 -6.93
C SER A 73 -2.56 -5.14 -5.89
N SER A 74 -3.44 -5.35 -4.90
CA SER A 74 -3.30 -6.42 -3.91
C SER A 74 -3.45 -7.81 -4.56
N ARG A 75 -4.28 -7.93 -5.60
CA ARG A 75 -4.39 -9.15 -6.42
C ARG A 75 -3.13 -9.49 -7.19
N ALA A 76 -2.50 -8.49 -7.81
CA ALA A 76 -1.22 -8.66 -8.49
C ALA A 76 -0.08 -8.98 -7.51
N LEU A 77 -0.08 -8.33 -6.34
CA LEU A 77 0.86 -8.60 -5.27
C LEU A 77 0.79 -10.06 -4.80
N LEU A 78 -0.41 -10.56 -4.50
CA LEU A 78 -0.62 -11.95 -4.07
C LEU A 78 -0.09 -12.94 -5.11
N GLN A 79 -0.43 -12.76 -6.39
CA GLN A 79 0.08 -13.60 -7.47
C GLN A 79 1.61 -13.56 -7.55
N THR A 80 2.19 -12.36 -7.52
CA THR A 80 3.64 -12.19 -7.69
C THR A 80 4.42 -12.74 -6.50
N MET A 81 3.89 -12.60 -5.27
CA MET A 81 4.47 -13.21 -4.07
C MET A 81 4.36 -14.74 -4.12
N ASN A 82 3.24 -15.28 -4.58
CA ASN A 82 3.12 -16.73 -4.75
C ASN A 82 4.09 -17.28 -5.79
N ASP A 83 4.24 -16.61 -6.94
CA ASP A 83 5.22 -16.98 -7.97
C ASP A 83 6.68 -16.76 -7.54
N TYR A 84 6.91 -15.89 -6.57
CA TYR A 84 8.22 -15.73 -5.93
C TYR A 84 8.58 -16.94 -5.06
N CYS A 85 7.62 -17.41 -4.24
CA CYS A 85 7.80 -18.57 -3.35
C CYS A 85 7.84 -19.89 -4.09
N ARG A 86 7.29 -19.98 -5.31
CA ARG A 86 7.45 -21.16 -6.18
C ARG A 86 8.94 -21.36 -6.50
N VAL A 87 9.48 -22.47 -5.98
CA VAL A 87 10.85 -22.90 -6.28
C VAL A 87 10.85 -23.55 -7.65
N ASP A 88 11.75 -23.10 -8.53
CA ASP A 88 11.98 -23.74 -9.81
C ASP A 88 12.71 -25.08 -9.57
N PRO A 89 12.13 -26.24 -9.94
CA PRO A 89 12.74 -27.54 -9.72
C PRO A 89 14.14 -27.66 -10.31
N GLU A 90 14.40 -27.00 -11.45
CA GLU A 90 15.70 -27.04 -12.13
C GLU A 90 16.73 -26.07 -11.52
N ASN A 91 16.29 -25.14 -10.65
CA ASN A 91 17.13 -24.09 -10.08
C ASN A 91 17.03 -24.03 -8.55
N SER A 92 16.93 -25.22 -7.93
CA SER A 92 16.79 -25.46 -6.49
C SER A 92 17.88 -24.81 -5.61
N ARG A 93 19.01 -24.41 -6.20
CA ARG A 93 20.12 -23.75 -5.49
C ARG A 93 19.83 -22.29 -5.10
N LYS A 94 18.82 -21.63 -5.68
CA LYS A 94 18.45 -20.25 -5.31
C LYS A 94 17.39 -20.26 -4.21
N LYS A 95 17.85 -20.46 -2.97
CA LYS A 95 17.01 -20.25 -1.77
C LYS A 95 16.39 -18.86 -1.84
N ARG A 96 15.06 -18.77 -1.69
CA ARG A 96 14.34 -17.50 -1.66
C ARG A 96 14.52 -16.88 -0.28
N LYS A 97 14.80 -15.58 -0.24
CA LYS A 97 14.98 -14.82 1.01
C LYS A 97 13.77 -14.97 1.94
N PHE A 98 12.56 -15.01 1.38
CA PHE A 98 11.31 -15.17 2.14
C PHE A 98 10.47 -16.33 1.59
N PRO A 99 10.63 -17.56 2.11
CA PRO A 99 9.93 -18.72 1.59
C PRO A 99 8.46 -18.80 2.03
N GLU A 100 8.13 -18.19 3.17
CA GLU A 100 6.83 -18.31 3.83
C GLU A 100 6.08 -16.98 3.88
N PHE A 101 4.77 -17.05 3.62
CA PHE A 101 3.88 -15.92 3.84
C PHE A 101 2.45 -16.37 4.16
N CYS A 102 1.73 -15.53 4.88
CA CYS A 102 0.28 -15.60 5.07
C CYS A 102 -0.41 -14.38 4.44
N VAL A 103 -1.74 -14.41 4.39
CA VAL A 103 -2.56 -13.34 3.82
C VAL A 103 -3.47 -12.78 4.91
N CYS A 104 -3.61 -11.45 4.97
CA CYS A 104 -4.55 -10.80 5.87
C CYS A 104 -5.51 -9.89 5.09
N TYR A 105 -6.79 -10.02 5.36
CA TYR A 105 -7.84 -9.12 4.91
C TYR A 105 -8.46 -8.41 6.11
N VAL A 106 -8.54 -7.08 6.04
CA VAL A 106 -9.24 -6.28 7.05
C VAL A 106 -10.65 -6.04 6.55
N ASP A 107 -11.65 -6.57 7.26
CA ASP A 107 -13.04 -6.32 6.98
C ASP A 107 -13.44 -4.91 7.46
N GLN A 108 -13.82 -4.07 6.51
CA GLN A 108 -14.24 -2.68 6.72
C GLN A 108 -15.77 -2.53 6.68
N SER A 109 -16.51 -3.65 6.78
CA SER A 109 -17.98 -3.68 6.71
C SER A 109 -18.68 -2.81 7.76
N SER A 110 -18.01 -2.39 8.84
CA SER A 110 -18.53 -1.42 9.81
C SER A 110 -18.85 -0.06 9.19
N ILE A 111 -18.06 0.34 8.20
CA ILE A 111 -18.11 1.66 7.58
C ILE A 111 -18.58 1.58 6.12
N LEU A 112 -18.33 0.45 5.46
CA LEU A 112 -18.60 0.25 4.04
C LEU A 112 -19.46 -1.01 3.84
N ASP A 113 -20.77 -0.85 3.74
CA ASP A 113 -21.73 -1.96 3.66
C ASP A 113 -21.44 -2.97 2.52
N SER A 114 -20.81 -2.51 1.42
CA SER A 114 -20.44 -3.34 0.28
C SER A 114 -19.42 -4.44 0.62
N HIS A 115 -18.60 -4.24 1.65
CA HIS A 115 -17.51 -5.14 2.05
C HIS A 115 -18.01 -6.44 2.70
N ALA A 116 -19.25 -6.49 3.19
CA ALA A 116 -19.81 -7.69 3.81
C ALA A 116 -19.82 -8.89 2.84
N SER A 117 -20.00 -8.65 1.54
CA SER A 117 -19.99 -9.70 0.50
C SER A 117 -18.59 -10.08 0.00
N ASP A 118 -17.56 -9.32 0.38
CA ASP A 118 -16.22 -9.45 -0.18
C ASP A 118 -15.39 -10.52 0.54
N ALA A 119 -15.63 -10.74 1.84
CA ALA A 119 -14.95 -11.75 2.64
C ALA A 119 -15.04 -13.17 2.01
N SER A 120 -16.20 -13.54 1.49
CA SER A 120 -16.41 -14.84 0.83
C SER A 120 -15.61 -14.97 -0.47
N LYS A 121 -15.60 -13.92 -1.30
CA LYS A 121 -14.83 -13.90 -2.57
C LYS A 121 -13.33 -13.92 -2.29
N ILE A 122 -12.89 -13.16 -1.30
CA ILE A 122 -11.49 -13.11 -0.86
C ILE A 122 -11.04 -14.48 -0.36
N THR A 123 -11.87 -15.15 0.44
CA THR A 123 -11.61 -16.52 0.92
C THR A 123 -11.45 -17.48 -0.26
N ALA A 124 -12.35 -17.44 -1.24
CA ALA A 124 -12.25 -18.28 -2.43
C ALA A 124 -10.96 -18.03 -3.23
N ILE A 125 -10.57 -16.76 -3.40
CA ILE A 125 -9.32 -16.39 -4.10
C ILE A 125 -8.11 -16.92 -3.34
N VAL A 126 -8.00 -16.69 -2.04
CA VAL A 126 -6.80 -17.07 -1.26
C VAL A 126 -6.68 -18.59 -1.12
N ASN A 127 -7.81 -19.30 -0.96
CA ASN A 127 -7.83 -20.76 -0.92
C ASN A 127 -7.27 -21.39 -2.21
N SER A 128 -7.45 -20.75 -3.36
CA SER A 128 -6.85 -21.22 -4.63
C SER A 128 -5.32 -21.22 -4.63
N TYR A 129 -4.69 -20.45 -3.74
CA TYR A 129 -3.24 -20.40 -3.55
C TYR A 129 -2.73 -21.35 -2.47
N GLN A 130 -3.62 -22.02 -1.74
CA GLN A 130 -3.28 -22.86 -0.58
C GLN A 130 -2.46 -22.09 0.46
N ARG A 131 -2.89 -20.86 0.77
CA ARG A 131 -2.25 -19.98 1.75
C ARG A 131 -3.18 -19.74 2.93
N GLU A 132 -2.57 -19.57 4.09
CA GLU A 132 -3.27 -19.19 5.31
C GLU A 132 -3.87 -17.78 5.16
N LEU A 133 -5.15 -17.65 5.51
CA LEU A 133 -5.92 -16.40 5.43
C LEU A 133 -6.42 -16.01 6.81
N PHE A 134 -6.11 -14.79 7.22
CA PHE A 134 -6.67 -14.12 8.39
C PHE A 134 -7.67 -13.06 7.94
N ILE A 135 -8.91 -13.15 8.43
CA ILE A 135 -9.93 -12.12 8.23
C ILE A 135 -10.13 -11.44 9.57
N VAL A 136 -9.84 -10.15 9.63
CA VAL A 136 -9.88 -9.36 10.87
C VAL A 136 -10.81 -8.18 10.69
N SER A 137 -11.74 -8.01 11.62
CA SER A 137 -12.68 -6.89 11.61
C SER A 137 -11.97 -5.59 12.03
N LEU A 138 -12.27 -4.46 11.37
CA LEU A 138 -11.67 -3.15 11.70
C LEU A 138 -11.95 -2.72 13.17
N GLU A 139 -13.07 -3.19 13.72
CA GLU A 139 -13.54 -2.99 15.08
C GLU A 139 -12.56 -3.47 16.16
N VAL A 140 -11.70 -4.42 15.79
CA VAL A 140 -10.72 -5.07 16.67
C VAL A 140 -9.74 -4.07 17.30
N VAL A 141 -9.52 -2.91 16.66
CA VAL A 141 -8.70 -1.82 17.20
C VAL A 141 -9.17 -1.37 18.60
N PHE A 142 -10.48 -1.43 18.87
CA PHE A 142 -11.05 -1.03 20.16
C PHE A 142 -10.93 -2.09 21.26
N GLU A 143 -10.63 -3.35 20.94
CA GLU A 143 -10.50 -4.41 21.95
C GLU A 143 -9.22 -4.29 22.77
N GLU A 144 -8.15 -3.75 22.18
CA GLU A 144 -6.82 -3.66 22.78
C GLU A 144 -6.50 -2.23 23.25
N HIS A 145 -6.95 -1.23 22.49
CA HIS A 145 -6.65 0.17 22.74
C HIS A 145 -7.80 0.93 23.42
N ALA A 146 -8.84 0.25 23.92
CA ALA A 146 -9.93 0.91 24.65
C ALA A 146 -9.40 1.94 25.69
N PRO A 147 -8.32 1.71 26.45
CA PRO A 147 -7.82 2.75 27.34
C PRO A 147 -7.03 3.84 26.60
N ALA A 148 -6.19 3.53 25.62
CA ALA A 148 -5.28 4.51 25.01
C ALA A 148 -5.98 5.39 23.96
N LEU A 149 -6.78 4.81 23.05
CA LEU A 149 -7.54 5.53 22.05
C LEU A 149 -8.79 6.22 22.63
N LEU A 150 -9.39 5.70 23.72
CA LEU A 150 -10.52 6.36 24.39
C LEU A 150 -10.08 7.35 25.49
N LYS A 151 -8.89 7.20 26.12
CA LYS A 151 -8.37 8.18 27.11
C LYS A 151 -7.48 9.25 26.52
N THR A 152 -7.13 9.19 25.23
CA THR A 152 -6.54 10.34 24.56
C THR A 152 -7.59 11.43 24.48
N HIS A 153 -7.66 12.24 25.55
CA HIS A 153 -7.71 13.67 25.41
C HIS A 153 -6.65 14.00 24.36
N ILE A 154 -7.09 14.20 23.11
CA ILE A 154 -6.30 14.95 22.14
C ILE A 154 -6.13 16.30 22.83
N GLY A 155 -5.02 16.46 23.55
CA GLY A 155 -4.63 17.68 24.21
C GLY A 155 -4.39 18.70 23.11
N VAL A 156 -5.45 19.41 22.73
CA VAL A 156 -5.34 20.69 22.07
C VAL A 156 -4.80 21.61 23.17
N ASP A 157 -3.52 21.91 23.09
CA ASP A 157 -2.90 22.95 23.90
C ASP A 157 -3.75 24.23 23.79
N ASP A 158 -3.95 24.91 24.90
CA ASP A 158 -5.06 25.85 25.22
C ASP A 158 -5.08 27.18 24.42
N THR A 159 -4.63 27.20 23.17
CA THR A 159 -4.67 28.39 22.31
C THR A 159 -4.99 28.05 20.86
N ILE A 160 -6.25 27.66 20.60
CA ILE A 160 -7.09 27.93 19.42
C ILE A 160 -8.27 26.96 19.47
N SER A 161 -9.48 27.50 19.59
CA SER A 161 -10.75 26.78 19.68
C SER A 161 -10.93 25.74 18.55
N ALA A 162 -10.60 24.48 18.84
CA ALA A 162 -11.03 23.29 18.11
C ALA A 162 -11.71 22.34 19.10
N SER A 163 -12.93 22.72 19.49
CA SER A 163 -13.86 21.93 20.31
C SER A 163 -14.33 20.68 19.57
N SER A 164 -13.50 19.64 19.52
CA SER A 164 -13.91 18.29 19.14
C SER A 164 -12.98 17.26 19.75
N SER A 165 -12.80 17.33 21.07
CA SER A 165 -12.34 16.19 21.85
C SER A 165 -13.33 15.04 21.64
N PHE A 166 -12.84 13.82 21.41
CA PHE A 166 -13.67 12.61 21.37
C PHE A 166 -14.24 12.34 22.77
N ASN A 167 -15.24 13.12 23.18
CA ASN A 167 -16.09 12.80 24.32
C ASN A 167 -17.05 11.72 23.86
N ILE A 168 -16.57 10.48 23.76
CA ILE A 168 -17.46 9.34 23.85
C ILE A 168 -17.97 9.38 25.28
N GLU A 169 -19.20 9.85 25.49
CA GLU A 169 -19.91 9.72 26.77
C GLU A 169 -20.07 8.22 27.04
N LEU A 170 -19.03 7.62 27.64
CA LEU A 170 -19.15 6.35 28.32
C LEU A 170 -20.00 6.63 29.56
N GLU A 171 -21.32 6.53 29.40
CA GLU A 171 -22.21 6.43 30.54
C GLU A 171 -21.65 5.35 31.47
N LYS A 172 -21.35 5.75 32.72
CA LYS A 172 -20.63 4.96 33.74
C LYS A 172 -21.35 3.66 34.18
N ASN A 173 -22.36 3.19 33.43
CA ASN A 173 -23.20 2.05 33.76
C ASN A 173 -23.60 1.14 32.57
N ALA A 174 -23.00 1.24 31.38
CA ALA A 174 -23.41 0.43 30.23
C ALA A 174 -22.58 -0.86 30.04
N LYS A 175 -23.30 -1.96 29.82
CA LYS A 175 -22.86 -3.25 29.29
C LYS A 175 -21.84 -3.07 28.14
N LYS A 176 -20.89 -4.02 28.02
CA LYS A 176 -19.91 -4.21 26.93
C LYS A 176 -20.30 -3.43 25.66
N VAL A 177 -19.69 -2.26 25.46
CA VAL A 177 -20.00 -1.36 24.33
C VAL A 177 -19.69 -2.10 23.02
N ASP A 178 -20.61 -2.02 22.06
CA ASP A 178 -20.41 -2.64 20.74
C ASP A 178 -19.30 -1.90 19.97
N SER A 179 -18.18 -2.58 19.74
CA SER A 179 -17.02 -2.05 19.00
C SER A 179 -17.40 -1.56 17.61
N ARG A 180 -18.42 -2.15 16.97
CA ARG A 180 -18.91 -1.73 15.65
C ARG A 180 -19.54 -0.35 15.71
N LEU A 181 -20.37 -0.11 16.71
CA LEU A 181 -21.02 1.19 16.93
C LEU A 181 -19.97 2.27 17.24
N LEU A 182 -18.93 1.94 18.00
CA LEU A 182 -17.83 2.88 18.30
C LEU A 182 -17.10 3.34 17.04
N VAL A 183 -16.73 2.42 16.14
CA VAL A 183 -16.14 2.79 14.85
C VAL A 183 -17.09 3.72 14.09
N GLN A 184 -18.37 3.36 13.98
CA GLN A 184 -19.36 4.16 13.24
C GLN A 184 -19.53 5.57 13.82
N GLN A 185 -19.62 5.69 15.14
CA GLN A 185 -19.69 6.99 15.81
C GLN A 185 -18.42 7.82 15.57
N MET A 186 -17.24 7.20 15.66
CA MET A 186 -15.96 7.86 15.42
C MET A 186 -15.85 8.43 14.00
N PHE A 187 -16.37 7.72 12.99
CA PHE A 187 -16.43 8.23 11.62
C PHE A 187 -17.55 9.26 11.41
N GLY A 188 -18.62 9.20 12.21
CA GLY A 188 -19.75 10.13 12.18
C GLY A 188 -19.39 11.53 12.68
N THR A 189 -18.48 11.64 13.66
CA THR A 189 -18.05 12.93 14.22
C THR A 189 -17.13 13.73 13.29
N LEU A 190 -16.43 13.06 12.38
CA LEU A 190 -15.52 13.71 11.44
C LEU A 190 -16.29 14.49 10.37
N SER A 191 -16.01 15.79 10.26
CA SER A 191 -16.67 16.69 9.32
C SER A 191 -16.12 16.58 7.89
N SER A 192 -14.83 16.24 7.72
CA SER A 192 -14.19 16.20 6.41
C SER A 192 -13.98 14.77 5.89
N MET A 193 -14.22 14.56 4.59
CA MET A 193 -13.94 13.26 3.95
C MET A 193 -12.44 12.91 3.96
N THR A 194 -11.57 13.92 3.86
CA THR A 194 -10.12 13.73 3.97
C THR A 194 -9.75 13.09 5.31
N SER A 195 -10.34 13.56 6.42
CA SER A 195 -10.12 13.00 7.75
C SER A 195 -10.63 11.57 7.85
N LYS A 196 -11.78 11.26 7.24
CA LYS A 196 -12.34 9.89 7.22
C LYS A 196 -11.46 8.92 6.45
N GLU A 197 -10.95 9.31 5.28
CA GLU A 197 -10.01 8.50 4.50
C GLU A 197 -8.72 8.22 5.28
N ASP A 198 -8.16 9.25 5.92
CA ASP A 198 -6.95 9.11 6.72
C ASP A 198 -7.15 8.22 7.94
N LEU A 199 -8.26 8.41 8.68
CA LEU A 199 -8.60 7.58 9.82
C LEU A 199 -8.75 6.10 9.40
N LEU A 200 -9.48 5.82 8.32
CA LEU A 200 -9.64 4.47 7.80
C LEU A 200 -8.30 3.83 7.42
N HIS A 201 -7.42 4.60 6.79
CA HIS A 201 -6.09 4.15 6.43
C HIS A 201 -5.29 3.73 7.67
N TYR A 202 -5.22 4.58 8.69
CA TYR A 202 -4.46 4.30 9.91
C TYR A 202 -5.02 3.12 10.70
N LEU A 203 -6.35 3.05 10.90
CA LEU A 203 -6.98 1.90 11.58
C LEU A 203 -6.71 0.58 10.84
N THR A 204 -6.76 0.60 9.51
CA THR A 204 -6.45 -0.58 8.70
C THR A 204 -5.01 -1.01 8.89
N LEU A 205 -4.07 -0.06 8.85
CA LEU A 205 -2.65 -0.34 9.04
C LEU A 205 -2.35 -0.85 10.45
N HIS A 206 -2.94 -0.25 11.48
CA HIS A 206 -2.86 -0.74 12.87
C HIS A 206 -3.37 -2.18 12.99
N THR A 207 -4.52 -2.48 12.39
CA THR A 207 -5.10 -3.83 12.40
C THR A 207 -4.16 -4.84 11.73
N LEU A 208 -3.58 -4.47 10.58
CA LEU A 208 -2.60 -5.30 9.88
C LEU A 208 -1.32 -5.52 10.71
N VAL A 209 -0.80 -4.48 11.36
CA VAL A 209 0.41 -4.57 12.21
C VAL A 209 0.16 -5.47 13.41
N ARG A 210 -0.99 -5.32 14.08
CA ARG A 210 -1.40 -6.20 15.18
C ARG A 210 -1.45 -7.66 14.73
N GLU A 211 -2.13 -7.93 13.62
CA GLU A 211 -2.26 -9.31 13.12
C GLU A 211 -0.90 -9.87 12.70
N ALA A 212 -0.05 -9.05 12.06
CA ALA A 212 1.31 -9.46 11.72
C ALA A 212 2.13 -9.85 12.95
N LYS A 213 2.05 -9.08 14.04
CA LYS A 213 2.70 -9.41 15.33
C LYS A 213 2.15 -10.71 15.91
N ALA A 214 0.83 -10.89 15.93
CA ALA A 214 0.18 -12.10 16.45
C ALA A 214 0.61 -13.37 15.69
N GLN A 215 0.84 -13.24 14.38
CA GLN A 215 1.25 -14.34 13.50
C GLN A 215 2.78 -14.50 13.36
N GLY A 216 3.58 -13.75 14.12
CA GLY A 216 5.04 -13.79 14.07
C GLY A 216 5.63 -13.36 12.73
N CYS A 217 4.94 -12.48 12.00
CA CYS A 217 5.41 -11.96 10.71
C CYS A 217 6.37 -10.78 10.93
N ALA A 218 7.54 -10.83 10.30
CA ALA A 218 8.53 -9.75 10.40
C ALA A 218 8.23 -8.55 9.49
N GLY A 219 7.29 -8.68 8.56
CA GLY A 219 6.89 -7.58 7.71
C GLY A 219 5.60 -7.80 6.94
N ILE A 220 5.00 -6.68 6.53
CA ILE A 220 3.75 -6.61 5.77
C ILE A 220 4.06 -6.10 4.36
N LEU A 221 3.57 -6.81 3.35
CA LEU A 221 3.64 -6.42 1.95
C LEU A 221 2.37 -5.66 1.57
N LEU A 222 2.52 -4.39 1.20
CA LEU A 222 1.44 -3.54 0.68
C LEU A 222 1.48 -3.47 -0.86
N GLY A 223 0.29 -3.37 -1.44
CA GLY A 223 0.07 -3.30 -2.90
C GLY A 223 0.32 -1.92 -3.51
N ASP A 224 1.21 -1.11 -2.94
CA ASP A 224 1.42 0.27 -3.39
C ASP A 224 2.15 0.31 -4.73
N THR A 225 1.47 0.84 -5.76
CA THR A 225 2.01 1.01 -7.11
C THR A 225 2.77 2.33 -7.21
N ALA A 226 3.57 2.51 -8.26
CA ALA A 226 4.21 3.79 -8.56
C ALA A 226 3.18 4.95 -8.67
N THR A 227 2.00 4.66 -9.22
CA THR A 227 0.90 5.62 -9.32
C THR A 227 0.33 5.95 -7.94
N SER A 228 0.03 4.95 -7.10
CA SER A 228 -0.47 5.17 -5.72
C SER A 228 0.55 5.91 -4.86
N VAL A 229 1.84 5.58 -4.98
CA VAL A 229 2.92 6.29 -4.29
C VAL A 229 2.93 7.77 -4.70
N ALA A 230 2.86 8.08 -6.00
CA ALA A 230 2.84 9.48 -6.45
C ALA A 230 1.59 10.25 -5.95
N ILE A 231 0.44 9.59 -5.89
CA ILE A 231 -0.79 10.15 -5.30
C ILE A 231 -0.57 10.46 -3.83
N ASN A 232 -0.04 9.50 -3.07
CA ASN A 232 0.23 9.65 -1.64
C ASN A 232 1.26 10.75 -1.37
N VAL A 233 2.29 10.89 -2.21
CA VAL A 233 3.26 12.00 -2.11
C VAL A 233 2.54 13.35 -2.17
N ILE A 234 1.76 13.61 -3.23
CA ILE A 234 1.07 14.89 -3.37
C ILE A 234 0.04 15.09 -2.26
N SER A 235 -0.75 14.05 -1.95
CA SER A 235 -1.79 14.12 -0.93
C SER A 235 -1.20 14.43 0.45
N ASN A 236 -0.16 13.71 0.86
CA ASN A 236 0.50 13.90 2.15
C ASN A 236 1.22 15.25 2.22
N THR A 237 1.84 15.71 1.14
CA THR A 237 2.40 17.07 1.08
C THR A 237 1.31 18.13 1.27
N CYS A 238 0.17 18.03 0.59
CA CYS A 238 -0.96 18.95 0.76
C CYS A 238 -1.57 18.89 2.17
N LYS A 239 -1.52 17.73 2.84
CA LYS A 239 -1.96 17.54 4.23
C LYS A 239 -0.93 18.02 5.27
N GLY A 240 0.24 18.51 4.85
CA GLY A 240 1.31 18.93 5.77
C GLY A 240 2.08 17.78 6.43
N ARG A 241 1.99 16.55 5.91
CA ARG A 241 2.62 15.35 6.47
C ARG A 241 4.09 15.20 6.07
N GLY A 242 4.88 16.26 6.18
CA GLY A 242 6.31 16.22 5.81
C GLY A 242 7.12 15.21 6.64
N LEU A 243 6.77 15.07 7.91
CA LEU A 243 7.46 14.19 8.87
C LEU A 243 7.21 12.70 8.60
N SER A 244 5.96 12.28 8.41
CA SER A 244 5.62 10.87 8.17
C SER A 244 5.81 10.44 6.72
N LEU A 245 5.97 11.40 5.79
CA LEU A 245 5.99 11.12 4.36
C LEU A 245 6.93 9.98 3.98
N PRO A 246 8.23 9.94 4.39
CA PRO A 246 9.11 8.83 4.03
C PRO A 246 8.56 7.46 4.46
N ALA A 247 7.98 7.37 5.67
CA ALA A 247 7.42 6.14 6.19
C ALA A 247 6.14 5.69 5.46
N ASP A 248 5.36 6.65 4.98
CA ASP A 248 4.10 6.42 4.26
C ASP A 248 4.32 5.95 2.80
N ILE A 249 5.47 6.26 2.20
CA ILE A 249 5.72 6.01 0.77
C ILE A 249 6.88 5.05 0.47
N MET A 250 7.80 4.81 1.41
CA MET A 250 8.97 3.93 1.24
C MET A 250 8.83 2.65 2.07
N ASP A 251 9.80 1.73 1.95
CA ASP A 251 9.86 0.64 2.93
C ASP A 251 10.23 1.25 4.28
N SER A 252 9.51 0.89 5.35
CA SER A 252 9.64 1.58 6.63
C SER A 252 9.68 0.61 7.81
N GLU A 253 10.49 0.99 8.82
CA GLU A 253 10.61 0.30 10.12
C GLU A 253 9.79 1.05 11.19
N TRP A 254 8.76 1.78 10.74
CA TRP A 254 7.96 2.69 11.57
C TRP A 254 7.28 1.98 12.75
N TYR A 255 6.90 0.71 12.55
CA TYR A 255 6.23 -0.13 13.54
C TYR A 255 7.19 -1.08 14.29
N GLN A 256 8.48 -0.70 14.38
CA GLN A 256 9.56 -1.40 15.07
C GLN A 256 9.70 -2.87 14.66
N ASP A 257 8.97 -3.77 15.31
CA ASP A 257 9.03 -5.23 15.11
C ASP A 257 8.48 -5.69 13.76
N VAL A 258 7.67 -4.87 13.09
CA VAL A 258 7.03 -5.20 11.81
C VAL A 258 7.40 -4.15 10.76
N HIS A 259 8.07 -4.59 9.71
CA HIS A 259 8.46 -3.72 8.60
C HIS A 259 7.33 -3.59 7.57
N ILE A 260 7.07 -2.38 7.09
CA ILE A 260 6.16 -2.16 5.97
C ILE A 260 6.96 -2.18 4.67
N LEU A 261 6.60 -3.07 3.75
CA LEU A 261 7.28 -3.28 2.48
C LEU A 261 6.36 -2.97 1.30
N ARG A 262 6.89 -2.25 0.31
CA ARG A 262 6.16 -1.78 -0.89
C ARG A 262 6.83 -2.28 -2.17
N PRO A 263 6.83 -3.60 -2.42
CA PRO A 263 7.61 -4.17 -3.53
C PRO A 263 7.09 -3.78 -4.92
N MET A 264 5.83 -3.33 -5.01
CA MET A 264 5.18 -2.91 -6.26
C MET A 264 5.44 -1.43 -6.64
N ARG A 265 6.20 -0.69 -5.83
CA ARG A 265 6.39 0.78 -5.95
C ARG A 265 6.98 1.30 -7.26
N ASP A 266 7.52 0.43 -8.10
CA ASP A 266 8.10 0.78 -9.42
C ASP A 266 7.24 0.32 -10.61
N ILE A 267 6.02 -0.15 -10.34
CA ILE A 267 5.07 -0.67 -11.32
C ILE A 267 3.85 0.26 -11.36
N LEU A 268 3.46 0.76 -12.54
CA LEU A 268 2.31 1.66 -12.68
C LEU A 268 0.98 0.92 -12.50
N SER A 269 -0.08 1.62 -12.09
CA SER A 269 -1.42 1.02 -11.99
C SER A 269 -1.93 0.47 -13.33
N LYS A 270 -1.56 1.08 -14.47
CA LYS A 270 -1.86 0.54 -15.81
C LYS A 270 -1.15 -0.80 -16.06
N GLU A 271 0.10 -0.92 -15.62
CA GLU A 271 0.87 -2.17 -15.73
C GLU A 271 0.24 -3.28 -14.88
N ILE A 272 -0.27 -2.94 -13.68
CA ILE A 272 -1.04 -3.88 -12.83
C ILE A 272 -2.29 -4.38 -13.56
N GLY A 273 -3.06 -3.49 -14.19
CA GLY A 273 -4.24 -3.88 -14.97
C GLY A 273 -3.91 -4.83 -16.12
N ILE A 274 -2.83 -4.55 -16.86
CA ILE A 274 -2.33 -5.43 -17.93
C ILE A 274 -1.88 -6.77 -17.34
N PHE A 275 -1.12 -6.76 -16.24
CA PHE A 275 -0.65 -7.97 -15.56
C PHE A 275 -1.81 -8.86 -15.14
N ASN A 276 -2.82 -8.32 -14.44
CA ASN A 276 -3.99 -9.08 -14.00
C ASN A 276 -4.74 -9.68 -15.19
N ARG A 277 -4.95 -8.91 -16.26
CA ARG A 277 -5.61 -9.39 -17.48
C ARG A 277 -4.85 -10.54 -18.14
N LEU A 278 -3.53 -10.41 -18.29
CA LEU A 278 -2.71 -11.44 -18.90
C LEU A 278 -2.69 -12.70 -18.03
N SER A 279 -2.54 -12.53 -16.72
CA SER A 279 -2.53 -13.63 -15.75
C SER A 279 -3.94 -14.20 -15.45
N LYS A 280 -4.99 -13.68 -16.09
CA LYS A 280 -6.40 -14.08 -15.90
C LYS A 280 -6.83 -14.04 -14.43
N LEU A 281 -6.42 -12.99 -13.71
CA LEU A 281 -6.73 -12.83 -12.29
C LEU A 281 -8.03 -12.05 -12.13
N GLU A 282 -8.96 -12.64 -11.38
CA GLU A 282 -10.18 -11.96 -10.96
C GLU A 282 -9.90 -11.04 -9.77
N THR A 283 -10.48 -9.84 -9.81
CA THR A 283 -10.39 -8.83 -8.76
C THR A 283 -11.75 -8.62 -8.10
N VAL A 284 -11.76 -8.33 -6.81
CA VAL A 284 -12.96 -7.96 -6.07
C VAL A 284 -13.15 -6.45 -6.17
N ALA A 285 -14.24 -6.05 -6.81
CA ALA A 285 -14.63 -4.64 -6.86
C ALA A 285 -15.28 -4.26 -5.52
N HIS A 286 -14.56 -3.47 -4.73
CA HIS A 286 -15.04 -2.92 -3.47
C HIS A 286 -15.07 -1.39 -3.55
N SER A 287 -16.01 -0.77 -2.85
CA SER A 287 -16.15 0.68 -2.82
C SER A 287 -15.24 1.28 -1.74
N SER A 288 -14.44 2.29 -2.07
CA SER A 288 -13.87 3.20 -1.09
C SER A 288 -14.89 4.24 -0.60
N LEU A 289 -14.55 4.95 0.48
CA LEU A 289 -15.32 6.07 1.05
C LEU A 289 -15.70 7.15 0.02
N THR A 290 -14.88 7.35 -1.01
CA THR A 290 -15.07 8.38 -2.05
C THR A 290 -15.53 7.82 -3.40
N THR A 291 -16.00 6.56 -3.42
CA THR A 291 -16.54 5.96 -4.64
C THR A 291 -17.75 6.75 -5.14
N PHE A 292 -17.79 7.01 -6.45
CA PHE A 292 -18.79 7.87 -7.11
C PHE A 292 -18.82 9.35 -6.67
N MET A 293 -17.92 9.80 -5.80
CA MET A 293 -17.82 11.21 -5.44
C MET A 293 -17.00 12.02 -6.45
N ALA A 294 -17.25 13.34 -6.47
CA ALA A 294 -16.52 14.29 -7.31
C ALA A 294 -15.03 14.37 -6.92
N PRO A 295 -14.10 14.74 -7.84
CA PRO A 295 -12.68 14.85 -7.54
C PRO A 295 -12.34 15.72 -6.32
N LYS A 296 -13.12 16.78 -6.09
CA LYS A 296 -12.93 17.74 -4.98
C LYS A 296 -13.46 17.24 -3.62
N ALA A 297 -13.98 16.01 -3.53
CA ALA A 297 -14.55 15.48 -2.30
C ALA A 297 -13.51 15.31 -1.17
N SER A 298 -12.27 14.99 -1.49
CA SER A 298 -11.16 14.90 -0.53
C SER A 298 -9.84 15.30 -1.18
N ILE A 299 -8.83 15.59 -0.36
CA ILE A 299 -7.47 15.85 -0.86
C ILE A 299 -6.95 14.62 -1.60
N SER A 300 -7.13 13.42 -1.05
CA SER A 300 -6.66 12.17 -1.67
C SER A 300 -7.30 11.94 -3.03
N ARG A 301 -8.62 12.18 -3.15
CA ARG A 301 -9.37 12.03 -4.41
C ARG A 301 -8.93 13.07 -5.45
N LEU A 302 -8.69 14.31 -5.02
CA LEU A 302 -8.22 15.38 -5.91
C LEU A 302 -6.79 15.09 -6.41
N SER A 303 -5.90 14.64 -5.52
CA SER A 303 -4.55 14.22 -5.88
C SER A 303 -4.56 13.02 -6.83
N GLN A 304 -5.48 12.06 -6.63
CA GLN A 304 -5.68 10.94 -7.55
C GLN A 304 -6.07 11.41 -8.95
N ASP A 305 -7.09 12.27 -9.06
CA ASP A 305 -7.55 12.79 -10.35
C ASP A 305 -6.43 13.53 -11.09
N PHE A 306 -5.68 14.37 -10.37
CA PHE A 306 -4.52 15.07 -10.90
C PHE A 306 -3.44 14.12 -11.42
N ILE A 307 -2.99 13.15 -10.62
CA ILE A 307 -1.90 12.23 -11.02
C ILE A 307 -2.34 11.31 -12.17
N VAL A 308 -3.57 10.81 -12.14
CA VAL A 308 -4.10 9.96 -13.22
C VAL A 308 -4.24 10.76 -14.52
N GLY A 309 -4.70 12.01 -14.45
CA GLY A 309 -4.72 12.93 -15.58
C GLY A 309 -3.32 13.19 -16.15
N LEU A 310 -2.34 13.46 -15.27
CA LEU A 310 -0.94 13.68 -15.61
C LEU A 310 -0.29 12.45 -16.27
N GLU A 311 -0.60 11.24 -15.80
CA GLU A 311 -0.04 9.99 -16.33
C GLU A 311 -0.42 9.76 -17.80
N LYS A 312 -1.60 10.25 -18.22
CA LYS A 312 -2.09 10.11 -19.60
C LYS A 312 -1.19 10.82 -20.60
N GLU A 313 -0.73 12.02 -20.27
CA GLU A 313 0.08 12.87 -21.14
C GLU A 313 1.59 12.68 -20.88
N PHE A 314 1.97 12.49 -19.62
CA PHE A 314 3.36 12.40 -19.19
C PHE A 314 3.61 11.19 -18.25
N PRO A 315 3.62 9.95 -18.79
CA PRO A 315 3.82 8.74 -17.97
C PRO A 315 5.14 8.72 -17.17
N ALA A 316 6.17 9.43 -17.64
CA ALA A 316 7.45 9.54 -16.94
C ALA A 316 7.35 10.36 -15.65
N THR A 317 6.44 11.35 -15.60
CA THR A 317 6.34 12.30 -14.49
C THR A 317 5.90 11.63 -13.20
N VAL A 318 4.97 10.67 -13.27
CA VAL A 318 4.54 9.87 -12.11
C VAL A 318 5.74 9.17 -11.45
N SER A 319 6.61 8.55 -12.27
CA SER A 319 7.83 7.89 -11.77
C SER A 319 8.88 8.88 -11.27
N THR A 320 8.87 10.12 -11.74
CA THR A 320 9.76 11.18 -11.25
C THR A 320 9.31 11.70 -9.90
N VAL A 321 8.01 11.95 -9.70
CA VAL A 321 7.43 12.36 -8.40
C VAL A 321 7.79 11.36 -7.30
N ALA A 322 7.54 10.07 -7.52
CA ALA A 322 7.88 9.02 -6.56
C ALA A 322 9.39 8.98 -6.25
N ARG A 323 10.24 9.01 -7.28
CA ARG A 323 11.70 8.94 -7.10
C ARG A 323 12.30 10.17 -6.43
N THR A 324 11.72 11.34 -6.63
CA THR A 324 12.12 12.55 -5.90
C THR A 324 11.73 12.44 -4.43
N ALA A 325 10.53 11.93 -4.14
CA ALA A 325 10.09 11.74 -2.77
C ALA A 325 10.91 10.67 -2.01
N PHE A 326 11.44 9.65 -2.70
CA PHE A 326 12.35 8.66 -2.10
C PHE A 326 13.69 9.24 -1.61
N LYS A 327 14.02 10.47 -1.95
CA LYS A 327 15.22 11.17 -1.44
C LYS A 327 14.95 11.94 -0.15
N ILE A 328 13.68 12.08 0.24
CA ILE A 328 13.29 12.77 1.45
C ILE A 328 13.62 11.85 2.63
N GLN A 329 14.36 12.39 3.59
CA GLN A 329 14.71 11.72 4.83
C GLN A 329 14.35 12.64 6.00
N THR A 330 13.86 12.05 7.07
CA THR A 330 13.45 12.76 8.29
C THR A 330 14.17 12.14 9.47
N ASN A 331 14.97 12.95 10.18
CA ASN A 331 15.83 12.48 11.27
C ASN A 331 15.24 12.81 12.65
N HIS A 332 13.95 12.53 12.86
CA HIS A 332 13.28 12.87 14.12
C HIS A 332 12.90 11.60 14.87
N LEU A 333 13.62 11.34 15.96
CA LEU A 333 13.35 10.32 16.96
C LEU A 333 12.95 11.05 18.23
N SER A 334 11.65 11.20 18.46
CA SER A 334 11.16 11.64 19.76
C SER A 334 10.78 10.45 20.62
N LYS A 335 10.54 10.66 21.91
CA LYS A 335 10.10 9.59 22.82
C LYS A 335 8.58 9.40 22.85
N LYS A 336 7.81 10.38 22.36
CA LYS A 336 6.35 10.35 22.39
C LYS A 336 5.84 9.82 21.06
N GLN A 337 4.98 8.81 21.10
CA GLN A 337 4.35 8.24 19.92
C GLN A 337 2.90 8.69 19.82
N CYS A 338 2.46 9.03 18.61
CA CYS A 338 1.08 9.29 18.30
C CYS A 338 0.26 8.00 18.48
N PRO A 339 -0.84 8.00 19.25
CA PRO A 339 -1.66 6.81 19.48
C PRO A 339 -2.37 6.28 18.22
N LEU A 340 -2.47 7.10 17.16
CA LEU A 340 -3.20 6.77 15.92
C LEU A 340 -2.30 6.36 14.76
N CYS A 341 -1.07 6.85 14.70
CA CYS A 341 -0.14 6.48 13.62
C CYS A 341 1.17 5.87 14.14
N GLU A 342 1.34 5.76 15.47
CA GLU A 342 2.58 5.34 16.16
C GLU A 342 3.82 6.17 15.83
N GLY A 343 3.61 7.32 15.18
CA GLY A 343 4.66 8.23 14.77
C GLY A 343 5.27 9.02 15.92
N TYR A 344 6.57 9.29 15.82
CA TYR A 344 7.28 10.11 16.79
C TYR A 344 6.83 11.58 16.70
N ASP A 345 6.34 12.12 17.82
CA ASP A 345 5.82 13.47 17.94
C ASP A 345 6.93 14.50 18.13
N GLN A 346 6.86 15.69 17.52
CA GLN A 346 7.97 16.66 17.51
C GLN A 346 8.05 17.57 18.75
N LEU A 347 7.26 17.32 19.79
CA LEU A 347 7.14 18.23 20.93
C LEU A 347 8.28 18.05 21.95
N ASP A 348 9.32 18.87 21.80
CA ASP A 348 10.14 19.38 22.91
C ASP A 348 9.46 20.59 23.58
#